data_AF-A0A0S1X918-F1
#
_entry.id   AF-A0A0S1X918-F1
#
_cell.length_a   1.000
_cell.length_b   1.000
_cell.length_c   1.000
_cell.angle_alpha   90.00
_cell.angle_beta   90.00
_cell.angle_gamma   90.00
#
_symmetry.space_group_name_H-M   'P 1'
#
loop_
_entity.id
_entity.type
_entity.pdbx_description
1 polymer ?
#
loop_
_entity_poly.entity_id
_entity_poly.type
_entity_poly.pdbx_seq_one_letter_code
_entity_poly.pdbx_strand_id
1 'polypeptide(L)'
;MEVNFGGIAGDIGVGGLVGFITGYALKKFIKLVLALIGAYVLSLFWLQQKGVITINTNALFNLTESAATQTLSLADKVMSILPGGGAFVVGFYLGFHKG
;
A
#
# COMPACT_ATOMS: atom_id res chain seq x y z
N MET A 1 13.80 -1.70 -34.58
CA MET A 1 13.02 -2.30 -33.48
C MET A 1 11.56 -2.18 -33.91
N GLU A 2 10.96 -3.26 -34.41
CA GLU A 2 9.54 -3.26 -34.80
C GLU A 2 8.68 -3.18 -33.54
N VAL A 3 8.06 -2.03 -33.34
CA VAL A 3 7.13 -1.80 -32.24
C VAL A 3 5.85 -2.58 -32.57
N ASN A 4 5.72 -3.79 -32.02
CA ASN A 4 4.54 -4.64 -32.19
C ASN A 4 3.38 -4.09 -31.33
N PHE A 5 2.63 -3.15 -31.89
CA PHE A 5 1.51 -2.48 -31.21
C PHE A 5 0.46 -3.44 -30.64
N GLY A 6 0.27 -4.62 -31.24
CA GLY A 6 -0.63 -5.67 -30.73
C GLY A 6 -0.15 -6.33 -29.44
N GLY A 7 1.16 -6.58 -29.31
CA GLY A 7 1.75 -7.11 -28.07
C GLY A 7 1.73 -6.09 -26.94
N ILE A 8 2.06 -4.84 -27.25
CA ILE A 8 2.05 -3.73 -26.28
C ILE A 8 0.63 -3.44 -25.79
N ALA A 9 -0.39 -3.46 -26.65
CA ALA A 9 -1.78 -3.27 -26.23
C ALA A 9 -2.30 -4.43 -25.36
N GLY A 10 -1.91 -5.67 -25.66
CA GLY A 10 -2.20 -6.84 -24.84
C GLY A 10 -1.55 -6.75 -23.45
N ASP A 11 -0.26 -6.42 -23.41
CA ASP A 11 0.51 -6.31 -22.16
C ASP A 11 0.04 -5.14 -21.28
N ILE A 12 -0.35 -4.01 -21.89
CA ILE A 12 -0.97 -2.86 -21.21
C ILE A 12 -2.34 -3.24 -20.62
N GLY A 13 -3.16 -3.98 -21.37
CA GLY A 13 -4.48 -4.43 -20.91
C GLY A 13 -4.40 -5.39 -19.73
N VAL A 14 -3.48 -6.36 -19.80
CA VAL A 14 -3.22 -7.31 -18.71
C VAL A 14 -2.64 -6.59 -17.50
N GLY A 15 -1.66 -5.69 -17.69
CA GLY A 15 -1.08 -4.90 -16.61
C GLY A 15 -2.10 -4.03 -15.86
N GLY A 16 -3.03 -3.39 -16.58
CA GLY A 16 -4.10 -2.60 -15.97
C GLY A 16 -5.12 -3.42 -15.19
N LEU A 17 -5.54 -4.58 -15.72
CA LEU A 17 -6.46 -5.49 -15.02
C LEU A 17 -5.82 -6.08 -13.76
N VAL A 18 -4.57 -6.53 -13.85
CA VAL A 18 -3.81 -7.04 -12.70
C VAL A 18 -3.61 -5.95 -11.67
N GLY A 19 -3.28 -4.72 -12.10
CA GLY A 19 -3.22 -3.54 -11.23
C GLY A 19 -4.54 -3.32 -10.49
N PHE A 20 -5.67 -3.31 -11.21
CA PHE A 20 -7.00 -3.09 -10.64
C PHE A 20 -7.38 -4.14 -9.59
N ILE A 21 -7.20 -5.42 -9.89
CA ILE A 21 -7.50 -6.51 -8.95
C ILE A 21 -6.62 -6.38 -7.70
N THR A 22 -5.33 -6.10 -7.90
CA THR A 22 -4.36 -5.94 -6.80
C THR A 22 -4.70 -4.76 -5.91
N GLY A 23 -5.01 -3.59 -6.50
CA GLY A 23 -5.38 -2.38 -5.76
C GLY A 23 -6.67 -2.56 -4.95
N TYR A 24 -7.67 -3.25 -5.53
CA TYR A 24 -8.93 -3.55 -4.85
C TYR A 24 -8.73 -4.49 -3.66
N ALA A 25 -7.96 -5.57 -3.85
CA ALA A 25 -7.64 -6.52 -2.78
C ALA A 25 -6.83 -5.85 -1.66
N LEU A 26 -5.85 -5.02 -2.01
CA LEU A 26 -5.01 -4.31 -1.06
C LEU A 26 -5.84 -3.38 -0.16
N LYS A 27 -6.82 -2.64 -0.70
CA LYS A 27 -7.61 -1.74 0.15
C LYS A 27 -8.47 -2.46 1.17
N LYS A 28 -9.07 -3.59 0.81
CA LYS A 28 -9.78 -4.45 1.77
C LYS A 28 -8.84 -4.97 2.86
N PHE A 29 -7.63 -5.37 2.47
CA PHE A 29 -6.61 -5.80 3.41
C PHE A 29 -6.19 -4.67 4.36
N ILE A 30 -5.92 -3.47 3.85
CA ILE A 30 -5.56 -2.30 4.66
C ILE A 30 -6.67 -1.98 5.67
N LYS A 31 -7.95 -1.99 5.27
CA LYS A 31 -9.07 -1.75 6.20
C LYS A 31 -9.06 -2.75 7.37
N LEU A 32 -8.80 -4.03 7.10
CA LEU A 32 -8.70 -5.06 8.15
C LEU A 32 -7.50 -4.83 9.06
N VAL A 33 -6.33 -4.56 8.50
CA VAL A 33 -5.10 -4.29 9.26
C VAL A 33 -5.24 -3.02 10.10
N LEU A 34 -5.84 -1.96 9.56
CA LEU A 34 -6.09 -0.71 10.30
C LEU A 34 -7.01 -0.94 11.50
N ALA A 35 -8.05 -1.78 11.33
CA ALA A 35 -8.93 -2.15 12.44
C ALA A 35 -8.18 -2.90 13.55
N LEU A 36 -7.31 -3.85 13.19
CA LEU A 36 -6.48 -4.59 14.14
C LEU A 36 -5.48 -3.67 14.87
N ILE A 37 -4.79 -2.79 14.13
CA ILE A 37 -3.84 -1.83 14.71
C ILE A 37 -4.58 -0.87 15.65
N GLY A 38 -5.74 -0.34 15.24
CA GLY A 38 -6.55 0.53 16.08
C GLY A 38 -6.99 -0.16 17.38
N ALA A 39 -7.49 -1.39 17.30
CA ALA A 39 -7.84 -2.18 18.47
C ALA A 39 -6.63 -2.42 19.40
N TYR A 40 -5.47 -2.71 18.82
CA TYR A 40 -4.23 -2.91 19.57
C TYR A 40 -3.77 -1.64 20.29
N VAL A 41 -3.77 -0.49 19.61
CA VAL A 41 -3.40 0.80 20.20
C VAL A 41 -4.38 1.18 21.32
N LEU A 42 -5.68 0.96 21.15
CA LEU A 42 -6.67 1.17 22.21
C LEU A 42 -6.39 0.30 23.44
N SER A 43 -6.04 -0.97 23.24
CA SER A 43 -5.66 -1.87 24.33
C SER A 43 -4.43 -1.38 25.09
N LEU A 44 -3.39 -0.92 24.37
CA LEU A 44 -2.20 -0.33 24.98
C LEU A 44 -2.53 0.94 25.77
N PHE A 45 -3.35 1.82 25.22
CA PHE A 45 -3.75 3.05 25.91
C PHE A 45 -4.51 2.77 27.21
N TRP A 46 -5.34 1.72 27.21
CA TRP A 46 -6.03 1.25 28.40
C TRP A 46 -5.07 0.74 29.48
N LEU A 47 -4.05 -0.04 29.10
CA LEU A 47 -3.00 -0.50 30.01
C LEU A 47 -2.15 0.66 30.56
N GLN A 48 -1.91 1.70 29.75
CA GLN A 48 -1.21 2.91 30.19
C GLN A 48 -2.00 3.67 31.26
N GLN A 49 -3.31 3.83 31.11
CA GLN A 49 -4.15 4.49 32.12
C GLN A 49 -4.15 3.74 33.47
N LYS A 50 -3.98 2.41 33.43
CA LYS A 50 -3.84 1.56 34.62
C LYS A 50 -2.44 1.62 35.24
N GLY A 51 -1.49 2.30 34.61
CA GLY A 51 -0.10 2.39 35.08
C GLY A 51 0.72 1.11 34.89
N VAL A 52 0.24 0.15 34.10
CA VAL A 52 0.91 -1.14 33.87
C VAL A 52 2.07 -0.98 32.88
N ILE A 53 1.95 -0.06 31.92
CA ILE A 53 2.97 0.23 30.90
C ILE A 53 3.12 1.74 30.68
N THR A 54 4.31 2.19 30.29
CA THR A 54 4.57 3.56 29.82
C THR A 54 4.81 3.51 28.31
N ILE A 55 3.98 4.22 27.54
CA ILE A 55 4.13 4.27 26.08
C ILE A 55 5.13 5.36 25.72
N ASN A 56 6.22 5.00 25.03
CA ASN A 56 7.16 5.96 24.47
C ASN A 56 6.62 6.48 23.13
N THR A 57 5.98 7.65 23.16
CA THR A 57 5.37 8.25 21.98
C THR A 57 6.40 8.57 20.90
N ASN A 58 7.63 8.98 21.26
CA ASN A 58 8.70 9.25 20.29
C ASN A 58 9.12 7.99 19.52
N ALA A 59 9.29 6.87 20.22
CA ALA A 59 9.61 5.61 19.56
C ALA A 59 8.47 5.16 18.62
N LEU A 60 7.22 5.35 19.04
CA LEU A 60 6.05 5.01 18.22
C LEU A 60 5.94 5.89 16.97
N PHE A 61 6.23 7.19 17.08
CA PHE A 61 6.29 8.10 15.94
C PHE A 61 7.42 7.72 14.97
N ASN A 62 8.63 7.45 15.47
CA ASN A 62 9.76 7.03 14.62
C ASN A 62 9.48 5.73 13.84
N LEU A 63 8.81 4.76 14.47
CA LEU A 63 8.38 3.53 13.80
C LEU A 63 7.37 3.82 12.68
N THR A 64 6.43 4.73 12.94
CA THR A 64 5.42 5.14 11.95
C THR A 64 6.06 5.88 10.78
N GLU A 65 7.00 6.79 11.05
CA GLU A 65 7.76 7.53 10.05
C GLU A 65 8.64 6.60 9.20
N SER A 66 9.30 5.63 9.84
CA SER A 66 10.09 4.61 9.13
C SER A 66 9.22 3.74 8.21
N ALA A 67 8.03 3.35 8.66
CA ALA A 67 7.08 2.63 7.82
C ALA A 67 6.59 3.48 6.64
N ALA A 68 6.26 4.75 6.88
CA ALA A 68 5.82 5.67 5.84
C ALA A 68 6.89 5.90 4.75
N THR A 69 8.14 6.15 5.18
CA THR A 69 9.28 6.37 4.27
C THR A 69 9.63 5.13 3.46
N GLN A 70 9.56 3.93 4.04
CA GLN A 70 9.71 2.67 3.29
C GLN A 70 8.62 2.52 2.21
N THR A 71 7.38 2.89 2.52
CA THR A 71 6.27 2.79 1.56
C THR A 71 6.47 3.74 0.38
N LEU A 72 6.98 4.95 0.62
CA LEU A 72 7.35 5.90 -0.43
C LEU A 72 8.50 5.37 -1.29
N SER A 73 9.55 4.82 -0.68
CA SER A 73 10.68 4.24 -1.41
C SER A 73 10.27 3.06 -2.28
N LEU A 74 9.32 2.24 -1.83
CA LEU A 74 8.75 1.15 -2.64
C LEU A 74 7.97 1.70 -3.84
N ALA A 75 7.23 2.78 -3.69
CA ALA A 75 6.53 3.43 -4.80
C ALA A 75 7.52 3.95 -5.85
N ASP A 76 8.59 4.63 -5.44
CA ASP A 76 9.65 5.13 -6.33
C ASP A 76 10.37 3.97 -7.06
N LYS A 77 10.59 2.86 -6.34
CA LYS A 77 11.20 1.65 -6.90
C LYS A 77 10.29 0.93 -7.90
N VAL A 78 8.98 0.90 -7.66
CA VAL A 78 8.02 0.36 -8.62
C VAL A 78 7.93 1.24 -9.87
N MET A 79 7.98 2.58 -9.71
CA MET A 79 7.98 3.51 -10.85
C MET A 79 9.22 3.39 -11.73
N SER A 80 10.38 3.02 -11.17
CA SER A 80 11.65 2.92 -11.90
C SER A 80 11.88 1.58 -12.62
N ILE A 81 11.18 0.50 -12.24
CA ILE A 81 11.46 -0.86 -12.73
C ILE A 81 10.45 -1.33 -13.80
N LEU A 82 9.33 -0.65 -14.01
CA LEU A 82 8.20 -1.21 -14.76
C LEU A 82 8.08 -0.69 -16.22
N PRO A 83 8.60 -1.42 -17.25
CA PRO A 83 8.19 -1.19 -18.64
C PRO A 83 6.71 -1.55 -18.80
N GLY A 84 5.89 -0.62 -19.28
CA GLY A 84 4.41 -0.73 -19.28
C GLY A 84 3.73 -0.23 -17.99
N GLY A 85 4.49 0.35 -17.05
CA GLY A 85 4.01 0.67 -15.70
C GLY A 85 2.89 1.70 -15.59
N GLY A 86 2.66 2.53 -16.62
CA GLY A 86 1.53 3.46 -16.62
C GLY A 86 0.17 2.77 -16.49
N ALA A 87 -0.02 1.66 -17.21
CA ALA A 87 -1.30 0.93 -17.22
C ALA A 87 -1.56 0.23 -15.88
N PHE A 88 -0.54 -0.38 -15.31
CA PHE A 88 -0.61 -0.99 -13.98
C PHE A 88 -0.92 0.05 -12.90
N VAL A 89 -0.22 1.20 -12.89
CA VAL A 89 -0.45 2.25 -11.88
C VAL A 89 -1.85 2.84 -11.99
N VAL A 90 -2.33 3.10 -13.21
CA VAL A 90 -3.70 3.59 -13.43
C VAL A 90 -4.73 2.54 -13.00
N GLY A 91 -4.54 1.29 -13.41
CA GLY A 91 -5.40 0.18 -12.99
C GLY A 91 -5.42 0.02 -11.47
N PHE A 92 -4.24 0.00 -10.84
CA PHE A 92 -4.07 -0.09 -9.40
C PHE A 92 -4.72 1.06 -8.66
N TYR A 93 -4.52 2.30 -9.10
CA TYR A 93 -5.15 3.47 -8.50
C TYR A 93 -6.67 3.37 -8.56
N LEU A 94 -7.24 2.98 -9.71
CA LEU A 94 -8.68 2.79 -9.86
C LEU A 94 -9.22 1.65 -8.99
N GLY A 95 -8.51 0.53 -8.92
CA GLY A 95 -8.85 -0.61 -8.06
C GLY A 95 -8.82 -0.22 -6.59
N PHE A 96 -7.76 0.48 -6.18
CA PHE A 96 -7.60 1.01 -4.84
C PHE A 96 -8.66 2.07 -4.52
N HIS A 97 -9.05 2.94 -5.45
CA HIS A 97 -10.13 3.89 -5.18
C HIS A 97 -11.46 3.17 -4.93
N LYS A 98 -11.73 2.10 -5.69
CA LYS A 98 -12.98 1.33 -5.63
C LYS A 98 -13.09 0.34 -4.46
N GLY A 99 -11.96 -0.10 -3.89
CA GLY A 99 -11.89 -1.07 -2.78
C GLY A 99 -12.29 -0.57 -1.40
#